data_AF-A0A4S3JKY1-F1
#
_entry.id   AF-A0A4S3JKY1-F1
#
_cell.length_a   1.000
_cell.length_b   1.000
_cell.length_c   1.000
_cell.angle_alpha   90.00
_cell.angle_beta   90.00
_cell.angle_gamma   90.00
#
_symmetry.space_group_name_H-M   'P 1'
#
loop_
_entity.id
_entity.type
_entity.pdbx_description
1 polymer ?
#
loop_
_entity_poly.entity_id
_entity_poly.type
_entity_poly.pdbx_seq_one_letter_code
_entity_poly.pdbx_strand_id
1 'polypeptide(L)'
;MSAQEAVGPSLKLDGSLSWSIIGKKGFEYVTQRPQESAGSHSPGGEIMIGGGLFQSENKAIDEIGIWKDNSTNPIISAYLGGIWPVTFESEHTKVLQLWTGCMGFTIDLLPFVGQVSPKFTGRVPRRKSGKGKTSGKPVGDSPNEWITAGFGGDGMVSAWLSGTAVGLMVLGRENIQHETRPGLPAGKVTDWLPKEMYLSEKRIRNASIYKLAQAL
;
A
#
# COMPACT_ATOMS: atom_id res chain seq x y z
N MET A 1 11.02 -2.66 7.46
CA MET A 1 10.28 -1.68 8.28
C MET A 1 10.89 -1.66 9.67
N SER A 2 10.82 -0.52 10.37
CA SER A 2 11.29 -0.39 11.75
C SER A 2 10.22 0.21 12.66
N ALA A 3 10.19 -0.22 13.91
CA ALA A 3 9.53 0.49 15.00
C ALA A 3 10.62 1.10 15.90
N GLN A 4 10.50 2.40 16.18
CA GLN A 4 11.50 3.13 16.93
C GLN A 4 10.85 3.89 18.08
N GLU A 5 11.47 3.80 19.25
CA GLU A 5 11.25 4.76 20.32
C GLU A 5 11.94 6.06 19.92
N ALA A 6 11.24 7.17 20.02
CA ALA A 6 11.78 8.49 19.70
C ALA A 6 11.70 9.39 20.94
N VAL A 7 12.80 10.10 21.20
CA VAL A 7 12.92 11.12 22.23
C VAL A 7 13.19 12.43 21.52
N GLY A 8 12.23 13.35 21.60
CA GLY A 8 12.28 14.61 20.87
C GLY A 8 10.92 15.29 20.81
N PRO A 9 10.74 16.29 19.93
CA PRO A 9 9.46 16.92 19.67
C PRO A 9 8.30 15.96 19.39
N SER A 10 8.57 14.79 18.78
CA SER A 10 7.57 13.77 18.43
C SER A 10 6.86 13.15 19.63
N LEU A 11 7.43 13.23 20.84
CA LEU A 11 6.77 12.83 22.09
C LEU A 11 5.50 13.62 22.40
N LYS A 12 5.37 14.84 21.85
CA LYS A 12 4.19 15.69 22.05
C LYS A 12 3.08 15.42 21.04
N LEU A 13 3.33 14.54 20.07
CA LEU A 13 2.38 14.14 19.06
C LEU A 13 1.56 12.94 19.53
N ASP A 14 0.42 12.70 18.91
CA ASP A 14 -0.58 11.71 19.31
C ASP A 14 -0.84 10.63 18.23
N GLY A 15 0.03 10.56 17.22
CA GLY A 15 -0.17 9.68 16.07
C GLY A 15 -1.11 10.22 14.99
N SER A 16 -1.61 11.46 15.10
CA SER A 16 -2.44 12.09 14.06
C SER A 16 -1.68 12.53 12.81
N LEU A 17 -0.35 12.54 12.88
CA LEU A 17 0.53 12.94 11.78
C LEU A 17 1.24 11.74 11.15
N SER A 18 1.46 11.88 9.85
CA SER A 18 2.35 11.00 9.08
C SER A 18 3.24 11.86 8.20
N TRP A 19 4.41 11.34 7.86
CA TRP A 19 5.40 12.02 7.05
C TRP A 19 5.78 11.15 5.87
N SER A 20 6.13 11.82 4.78
CA SER A 20 6.81 11.22 3.66
C SER A 20 8.13 11.94 3.46
N ILE A 21 9.23 11.22 3.58
CA ILE A 21 10.55 11.75 3.22
C ILE A 21 10.74 11.43 1.75
N ILE A 22 10.99 12.43 0.91
CA ILE A 22 11.02 12.26 -0.54
C ILE A 22 12.48 12.24 -0.99
N GLY A 23 12.91 11.10 -1.50
CA GLY A 23 14.24 10.92 -2.08
C GLY A 23 14.28 11.18 -3.58
N LYS A 24 15.47 11.00 -4.19
CA LYS A 24 15.62 11.00 -5.66
C LYS A 24 14.91 9.80 -6.31
N LYS A 25 14.87 8.67 -5.61
CA LYS A 25 14.21 7.43 -6.02
C LYS A 25 13.33 6.93 -4.87
N GLY A 26 12.03 7.03 -5.03
CA GLY A 26 11.04 6.62 -4.03
C GLY A 26 10.93 7.58 -2.84
N PHE A 27 10.26 7.08 -1.80
CA PHE A 27 10.02 7.79 -0.55
C PHE A 27 9.97 6.83 0.62
N GLU A 28 10.13 7.39 1.80
CA GLU A 28 9.98 6.71 3.09
C GLU A 28 8.68 7.21 3.68
N TYR A 29 7.86 6.28 4.15
CA TYR A 29 6.61 6.61 4.80
C TYR A 29 6.76 6.37 6.30
N VAL A 30 6.38 7.38 7.06
CA VAL A 30 6.50 7.41 8.51
C VAL A 30 5.15 7.69 9.11
N THR A 31 4.77 6.91 10.11
CA THR A 31 3.62 7.20 10.96
C THR A 31 4.01 7.00 12.41
N GLN A 32 3.31 7.66 13.32
CA GLN A 32 3.48 7.44 14.74
C GLN A 32 2.28 6.67 15.26
N ARG A 33 2.52 5.66 16.10
CA ARG A 33 1.44 4.97 16.80
C ARG A 33 0.79 5.88 17.86
N PRO A 34 -0.48 5.65 18.22
CA PRO A 34 -1.07 6.31 19.37
C PRO A 34 -0.19 6.20 20.61
N GLN A 35 -0.21 7.22 21.47
CA GLN A 35 0.56 7.27 22.73
C GLN A 35 0.10 6.22 23.76
N GLU A 36 -1.06 5.61 23.54
CA GLU A 36 -1.58 4.55 24.38
C GLU A 36 -0.74 3.28 24.22
N SER A 37 -0.18 2.80 25.34
CA SER A 37 0.51 1.52 25.36
C SER A 37 -0.47 0.38 25.07
N ALA A 38 -0.09 -0.50 24.15
CA ALA A 38 -0.81 -1.74 23.85
C ALA A 38 -0.14 -2.98 24.47
N GLY A 39 0.80 -2.79 25.41
CA GLY A 39 1.53 -3.86 26.09
C GLY A 39 3.02 -3.61 26.18
N SER A 40 3.76 -4.55 26.79
CA SER A 40 5.19 -4.42 27.07
C SER A 40 6.08 -4.26 25.83
N HIS A 41 5.64 -4.76 24.68
CA HIS A 41 6.34 -4.65 23.39
C HIS A 41 5.82 -3.49 22.53
N SER A 42 4.92 -2.69 23.10
CA SER A 42 4.24 -1.59 22.45
C SER A 42 4.02 -0.46 23.47
N PRO A 43 5.10 0.22 23.91
CA PRO A 43 4.98 1.33 24.86
C PRO A 43 4.04 2.46 24.42
N GLY A 44 3.72 2.57 23.12
CA GLY A 44 2.94 3.67 22.57
C GLY A 44 3.84 4.78 22.03
N GLY A 45 3.35 5.54 21.06
CA GLY A 45 4.09 6.66 20.47
C GLY A 45 5.25 6.27 19.56
N GLU A 46 5.40 4.97 19.22
CA GLU A 46 6.51 4.50 18.39
C GLU A 46 6.45 5.10 16.98
N ILE A 47 7.62 5.49 16.47
CA ILE A 47 7.79 5.92 15.08
C ILE A 47 7.96 4.68 14.20
N MET A 48 7.00 4.48 13.30
CA MET A 48 6.94 3.38 12.36
C MET A 48 7.44 3.86 11.00
N ILE A 49 8.56 3.31 10.54
CA ILE A 49 9.21 3.73 9.30
C ILE A 49 9.29 2.57 8.32
N GLY A 50 8.72 2.75 7.13
CA GLY A 50 8.89 1.86 5.99
C GLY A 50 9.50 2.58 4.78
N GLY A 51 9.85 1.79 3.76
CA GLY A 51 10.65 2.24 2.63
C GLY A 51 12.09 1.71 2.71
N GLY A 52 13.05 2.48 2.18
CA GLY A 52 14.47 2.10 2.18
C GLY A 52 14.88 1.08 1.10
N LEU A 53 13.95 0.66 0.23
CA LEU A 53 14.21 -0.32 -0.83
C LEU A 53 15.44 0.04 -1.69
N PHE A 54 15.56 1.31 -2.10
CA PHE A 54 16.67 1.80 -2.93
C PHE A 54 17.97 2.06 -2.16
N GLN A 55 18.00 1.81 -0.85
CA GLN A 55 19.18 2.00 -0.01
C GLN A 55 20.02 0.74 0.13
N SER A 56 19.50 -0.41 -0.32
CA SER A 56 20.24 -1.65 -0.53
C SER A 56 21.49 -1.46 -1.42
N GLU A 57 22.40 -2.42 -1.36
CA GLU A 57 23.72 -2.36 -2.01
C GLU A 57 23.58 -2.17 -3.52
N ASN A 58 22.68 -2.95 -4.15
CA ASN A 58 22.46 -2.93 -5.59
C ASN A 58 21.18 -2.18 -5.99
N LYS A 59 20.80 -1.16 -5.20
CA LYS A 59 19.71 -0.22 -5.52
C LYS A 59 18.41 -0.94 -5.89
N ALA A 60 17.93 -1.74 -4.95
CA ALA A 60 16.71 -2.57 -4.98
C ALA A 60 16.84 -3.90 -5.73
N ILE A 61 17.76 -4.04 -6.70
CA ILE A 61 17.87 -5.26 -7.51
C ILE A 61 18.18 -6.48 -6.63
N ASP A 62 19.00 -6.30 -5.61
CA ASP A 62 19.35 -7.32 -4.61
C ASP A 62 18.20 -7.68 -3.67
N GLU A 63 17.09 -6.94 -3.68
CA GLU A 63 15.89 -7.21 -2.88
C GLU A 63 14.73 -7.81 -3.69
N ILE A 64 14.91 -8.04 -4.99
CA ILE A 64 13.90 -8.64 -5.88
C ILE A 64 14.12 -10.15 -6.02
N GLY A 65 13.02 -10.91 -5.99
CA GLY A 65 13.05 -12.38 -6.13
C GLY A 65 13.46 -13.12 -4.86
N ILE A 66 13.61 -12.41 -3.74
CA ILE A 66 13.83 -12.99 -2.42
C ILE A 66 12.48 -13.39 -1.82
N TRP A 67 12.28 -14.70 -1.67
CA TRP A 67 11.08 -15.27 -1.05
C TRP A 67 11.23 -15.52 0.46
N LYS A 68 12.46 -15.44 0.99
CA LYS A 68 12.73 -15.61 2.42
C LYS A 68 12.70 -14.24 3.10
N ASP A 69 11.87 -14.10 4.12
CA ASP A 69 11.74 -12.90 4.93
C ASP A 69 12.20 -13.11 6.38
N ASN A 70 12.96 -14.18 6.63
CA ASN A 70 13.47 -14.55 7.95
C ASN A 70 14.77 -13.83 8.36
N SER A 71 15.22 -12.86 7.56
CA SER A 71 16.42 -12.06 7.83
C SER A 71 16.29 -10.67 7.23
N THR A 72 16.81 -9.66 7.94
CA THR A 72 16.83 -8.28 7.46
C THR A 72 18.10 -7.97 6.65
N ASN A 73 18.00 -7.06 5.68
CA ASN A 73 19.17 -6.48 5.02
C ASN A 73 19.84 -5.47 5.97
N PRO A 74 21.14 -5.61 6.30
CA PRO A 74 21.81 -4.75 7.27
C PRO A 74 21.95 -3.29 6.82
N ILE A 75 22.10 -3.03 5.52
CA ILE A 75 22.23 -1.67 4.97
C ILE A 75 20.88 -0.95 5.06
N ILE A 76 19.79 -1.62 4.66
CA ILE A 76 18.44 -1.08 4.80
C ILE A 76 18.11 -0.88 6.29
N SER A 77 18.53 -1.82 7.16
CA SER A 77 18.30 -1.73 8.60
C SER A 77 18.99 -0.50 9.22
N ALA A 78 20.26 -0.27 8.87
CA ALA A 78 21.00 0.91 9.31
C ALA A 78 20.36 2.21 8.78
N TYR A 79 19.95 2.22 7.51
CA TYR A 79 19.24 3.35 6.91
C TYR A 79 17.96 3.69 7.67
N LEU A 80 17.07 2.72 7.86
CA LEU A 80 15.79 2.93 8.54
C LEU A 80 16.02 3.40 9.99
N GLY A 81 17.02 2.86 10.68
CA GLY A 81 17.38 3.29 12.04
C GLY A 81 17.88 4.74 12.12
N GLY A 82 18.43 5.30 11.04
CA GLY A 82 19.02 6.64 11.04
C GLY A 82 18.18 7.73 10.37
N ILE A 83 17.24 7.37 9.49
CA ILE A 83 16.59 8.38 8.63
C ILE A 83 15.77 9.42 9.42
N TRP A 84 15.10 9.01 10.51
CA TRP A 84 14.31 9.92 11.33
C TRP A 84 15.15 10.99 12.04
N PRO A 85 16.14 10.65 12.87
CA PRO A 85 16.97 11.65 13.56
C PRO A 85 17.83 12.49 12.59
N VAL A 86 18.20 11.95 11.42
CA VAL A 86 18.88 12.73 10.37
C VAL A 86 17.95 13.77 9.74
N THR A 87 16.66 13.44 9.58
CA THR A 87 15.69 14.37 8.97
C THR A 87 15.23 15.43 9.96
N PHE A 88 15.14 15.08 11.25
CA PHE A 88 14.69 15.95 12.32
C PHE A 88 15.78 16.07 13.38
N GLU A 89 16.66 17.07 13.27
CA GLU A 89 17.89 17.22 14.06
C GLU A 89 17.71 17.20 15.61
N SER A 90 16.49 17.40 16.10
CA SER A 90 16.14 17.37 17.54
C SER A 90 15.47 16.07 17.99
N GLU A 91 15.39 15.08 17.11
CA GLU A 91 14.89 13.74 17.39
C GLU A 91 16.07 12.80 17.66
N HIS A 92 15.92 11.97 18.68
CA HIS A 92 16.82 10.85 18.98
C HIS A 92 16.02 9.56 18.96
N THR A 93 16.49 8.54 18.26
CA THR A 93 15.76 7.28 18.16
C THR A 93 16.54 6.09 18.67
N LYS A 94 15.77 5.12 19.17
CA LYS A 94 16.24 3.76 19.47
C LYS A 94 15.36 2.79 18.71
N VAL A 95 15.98 1.99 17.83
CA VAL A 95 15.29 0.92 17.12
C VAL A 95 14.84 -0.13 18.13
N LEU A 96 13.53 -0.34 18.24
CA LEU A 96 12.93 -1.37 19.08
C LEU A 96 12.84 -2.69 18.33
N GLN A 97 12.37 -2.62 17.08
CA GLN A 97 12.18 -3.78 16.22
C GLN A 97 12.46 -3.44 14.76
N LEU A 98 12.95 -4.43 14.03
CA LEU A 98 13.13 -4.44 12.59
C LEU A 98 12.54 -5.72 12.03
N TRP A 99 11.86 -5.62 10.91
CA TRP A 99 11.35 -6.78 10.20
C TRP A 99 11.33 -6.55 8.69
N THR A 100 11.38 -7.68 8.01
CA THR A 100 11.19 -7.85 6.57
C THR A 100 9.83 -8.48 6.28
N GLY A 101 9.48 -8.52 5.01
CA GLY A 101 8.29 -9.22 4.54
C GLY A 101 8.33 -9.36 3.03
N CYS A 102 7.71 -10.40 2.50
CA CYS A 102 7.54 -10.55 1.06
C CYS A 102 6.46 -9.60 0.54
N MET A 103 6.73 -8.97 -0.60
CA MET A 103 5.85 -7.97 -1.21
C MET A 103 5.54 -8.33 -2.66
N GLY A 104 4.33 -8.00 -3.10
CA GLY A 104 3.97 -8.04 -4.51
C GLY A 104 4.27 -6.70 -5.18
N PHE A 105 5.00 -6.74 -6.29
CA PHE A 105 5.28 -5.58 -7.13
C PHE A 105 4.50 -5.67 -8.44
N THR A 106 3.90 -4.56 -8.84
CA THR A 106 3.54 -4.32 -10.23
C THR A 106 4.74 -3.73 -10.97
N ILE A 107 4.71 -3.79 -12.29
CA ILE A 107 5.82 -3.33 -13.14
C ILE A 107 5.99 -1.80 -13.19
N ASP A 108 4.94 -1.06 -12.82
CA ASP A 108 4.91 0.40 -12.78
C ASP A 108 4.91 0.93 -11.34
N LEU A 109 5.16 0.06 -10.36
CA LEU A 109 5.24 0.36 -8.93
C LEU A 109 3.96 0.97 -8.34
N LEU A 110 2.82 0.89 -9.05
CA LEU A 110 1.51 1.31 -8.57
C LEU A 110 0.62 0.08 -8.33
N PRO A 111 -0.21 0.04 -7.28
CA PRO A 111 -1.08 -1.10 -7.06
C PRO A 111 -2.07 -1.33 -8.20
N PHE A 112 -2.57 -2.56 -8.29
CA PHE A 112 -3.75 -2.89 -9.07
C PHE A 112 -4.98 -2.80 -8.19
N VAL A 113 -5.89 -1.90 -8.55
CA VAL A 113 -7.13 -1.63 -7.83
C VAL A 113 -8.31 -1.76 -8.78
N GLY A 114 -9.34 -2.50 -8.37
CA GLY A 114 -10.62 -2.57 -9.09
C GLY A 114 -10.89 -3.92 -9.73
N GLN A 115 -11.70 -3.88 -10.79
CA GLN A 115 -12.30 -5.07 -11.38
C GLN A 115 -11.29 -5.87 -12.23
N VAL A 116 -11.28 -7.19 -12.06
CA VAL A 116 -10.46 -8.09 -12.87
C VAL A 116 -11.30 -8.63 -14.03
N SER A 117 -10.88 -8.35 -15.26
CA SER A 117 -11.56 -8.89 -16.44
C SER A 117 -11.40 -10.41 -16.52
N PRO A 118 -12.46 -11.17 -16.85
CA PRO A 118 -12.39 -12.59 -17.19
C PRO A 118 -11.34 -12.92 -18.27
N LYS A 119 -11.03 -11.95 -19.14
CA LYS A 119 -9.97 -12.08 -20.16
C LYS A 119 -8.59 -12.38 -19.56
N PHE A 120 -8.32 -11.93 -18.34
CA PHE A 120 -7.03 -12.11 -17.67
C PHE A 120 -6.96 -13.40 -16.87
N THR A 121 -8.08 -13.83 -16.29
CA THR A 121 -8.11 -15.01 -15.41
C THR A 121 -8.52 -16.28 -16.13
N GLY A 122 -9.09 -16.18 -17.34
CA GLY A 122 -9.65 -17.30 -18.09
C GLY A 122 -10.89 -17.92 -17.43
N ARG A 123 -11.41 -17.31 -16.35
CA ARG A 123 -12.55 -17.82 -15.60
C ARG A 123 -13.85 -17.39 -16.26
N VAL A 124 -14.77 -18.32 -16.44
CA VAL A 124 -16.10 -18.04 -17.00
C VAL A 124 -17.03 -17.59 -15.87
N PRO A 125 -17.63 -16.39 -15.94
CA PRO A 125 -18.62 -15.96 -14.95
C PRO A 125 -19.78 -16.95 -14.89
N ARG A 126 -20.20 -17.36 -13.68
CA ARG A 126 -21.40 -18.18 -13.49
C ARG A 126 -22.62 -17.38 -13.98
N ARG A 127 -23.25 -17.81 -15.08
CA ARG A 127 -24.57 -17.29 -15.48
C ARG A 127 -25.55 -17.61 -14.36
N LYS A 128 -26.26 -16.60 -13.85
CA LYS A 128 -27.41 -16.84 -12.97
C LYS A 128 -28.45 -17.65 -13.76
N SER A 129 -28.66 -18.91 -13.38
CA SER A 129 -29.79 -19.71 -13.82
C SER A 129 -31.05 -19.19 -13.10
N GLY A 130 -31.63 -18.10 -13.59
CA GLY A 130 -32.80 -17.47 -12.97
C GLY A 130 -33.87 -17.15 -14.00
N LYS A 131 -34.92 -17.96 -14.06
CA LYS A 131 -36.20 -17.67 -14.74
C LYS A 131 -36.99 -16.58 -13.99
N GLY A 132 -36.41 -15.39 -13.83
CA GLY A 132 -37.07 -14.23 -13.24
C GLY A 132 -37.16 -13.10 -14.26
N LYS A 133 -38.34 -12.89 -14.85
CA LYS A 133 -38.63 -11.69 -15.65
C LYS A 133 -38.73 -10.49 -14.71
N THR A 134 -37.61 -9.91 -14.32
CA THR A 134 -37.57 -8.55 -13.80
C THR A 134 -37.10 -7.64 -14.92
N SER A 135 -37.92 -6.65 -15.27
CA SER A 135 -37.72 -5.62 -16.29
C SER A 135 -36.63 -4.60 -15.91
N GLY A 136 -35.44 -5.09 -15.58
CA GLY A 136 -34.20 -4.33 -15.46
C GLY A 136 -33.21 -4.81 -16.51
N LYS A 137 -32.29 -3.93 -16.93
CA LYS A 137 -31.18 -4.28 -17.84
C LYS A 137 -30.57 -5.63 -17.44
N PRO A 138 -30.23 -6.51 -18.40
CA PRO A 138 -29.60 -7.78 -18.07
C PRO A 138 -28.38 -7.49 -17.22
N VAL A 139 -28.32 -8.08 -16.02
CA VAL A 139 -27.08 -8.18 -15.23
C VAL A 139 -26.19 -9.18 -15.98
N GLY A 140 -25.74 -8.78 -17.17
CA GLY A 140 -24.86 -9.53 -18.03
C GLY A 140 -23.47 -9.54 -17.43
N ASP A 141 -22.79 -10.69 -17.56
CA ASP A 141 -21.34 -10.91 -17.48
C ASP A 141 -20.56 -10.05 -16.49
N SER A 142 -21.17 -9.70 -15.35
CA SER A 142 -20.54 -8.82 -14.38
C SER A 142 -19.37 -9.58 -13.77
N PRO A 143 -18.13 -9.10 -13.90
CA PRO A 143 -16.97 -9.78 -13.33
C PRO A 143 -17.16 -10.00 -11.83
N ASN A 144 -16.91 -11.23 -11.39
CA ASN A 144 -17.02 -11.64 -9.99
C ASN A 144 -15.68 -11.54 -9.26
N GLU A 145 -14.69 -10.87 -9.84
CA GLU A 145 -13.32 -10.85 -9.38
C GLU A 145 -12.79 -9.42 -9.30
N TRP A 146 -12.13 -9.13 -8.18
CA TRP A 146 -11.67 -7.81 -7.81
C TRP A 146 -10.26 -7.93 -7.22
N ILE A 147 -9.45 -6.90 -7.42
CA ILE A 147 -8.07 -6.86 -6.93
C ILE A 147 -7.80 -5.54 -6.19
N THR A 148 -7.04 -5.65 -5.11
CA THR A 148 -6.41 -4.54 -4.39
C THR A 148 -5.07 -5.08 -3.88
N ALA A 149 -4.07 -5.09 -4.75
CA ALA A 149 -2.81 -5.77 -4.50
C ALA A 149 -1.66 -5.17 -5.32
N GLY A 150 -0.44 -5.64 -5.05
CA GLY A 150 0.75 -5.18 -5.77
C GLY A 150 1.24 -3.81 -5.30
N PHE A 151 1.09 -3.52 -4.01
CA PHE A 151 1.43 -2.22 -3.42
C PHE A 151 2.91 -1.85 -3.44
N GLY A 152 3.82 -2.75 -3.86
CA GLY A 152 5.22 -2.42 -4.07
C GLY A 152 5.97 -1.92 -2.84
N GLY A 153 5.48 -2.24 -1.65
CA GLY A 153 6.02 -1.74 -0.38
C GLY A 153 5.31 -0.51 0.18
N ASP A 154 4.40 0.12 -0.56
CA ASP A 154 3.68 1.33 -0.14
C ASP A 154 2.26 1.02 0.38
N GLY A 155 2.09 -0.20 0.91
CA GLY A 155 0.80 -0.70 1.38
C GLY A 155 0.24 0.09 2.57
N MET A 156 1.10 0.58 3.47
CA MET A 156 0.64 1.39 4.61
C MET A 156 -0.08 2.66 4.16
N VAL A 157 0.35 3.25 3.03
CA VAL A 157 -0.21 4.49 2.49
C VAL A 157 -1.46 4.24 1.65
N SER A 158 -1.44 3.16 0.85
CA SER A 158 -2.40 2.98 -0.24
C SER A 158 -3.41 1.85 -0.04
N ALA A 159 -3.13 0.85 0.80
CA ALA A 159 -3.93 -0.37 0.87
C ALA A 159 -5.34 -0.13 1.45
N TRP A 160 -5.45 0.71 2.48
CA TRP A 160 -6.74 0.96 3.14
C TRP A 160 -7.76 1.55 2.18
N LEU A 161 -7.44 2.70 1.56
CA LEU A 161 -8.36 3.38 0.64
C LEU A 161 -8.56 2.59 -0.66
N SER A 162 -7.56 1.84 -1.13
CA SER A 162 -7.73 0.92 -2.26
C SER A 162 -8.74 -0.19 -1.95
N GLY A 163 -8.70 -0.74 -0.72
CA GLY A 163 -9.68 -1.70 -0.22
C GLY A 163 -11.08 -1.11 -0.12
N THR A 164 -11.20 0.11 0.46
CA THR A 164 -12.48 0.85 0.50
C THR A 164 -13.04 1.07 -0.90
N ALA A 165 -12.20 1.49 -1.86
CA ALA A 165 -12.60 1.71 -3.24
C ALA A 165 -13.18 0.45 -3.88
N VAL A 166 -12.47 -0.68 -3.76
CA VAL A 166 -12.94 -1.98 -4.26
C VAL A 166 -14.25 -2.38 -3.59
N GLY A 167 -14.37 -2.22 -2.26
CA GLY A 167 -15.61 -2.51 -1.54
C GLY A 167 -16.80 -1.72 -2.09
N LEU A 168 -16.62 -0.44 -2.40
CA LEU A 168 -17.66 0.38 -3.01
C LEU A 168 -17.98 -0.04 -4.45
N MET A 169 -16.98 -0.40 -5.25
CA MET A 169 -17.19 -0.88 -6.62
C MET A 169 -17.93 -2.24 -6.63
N VAL A 170 -17.61 -3.14 -5.72
CA VAL A 170 -18.31 -4.43 -5.53
C VAL A 170 -19.81 -4.20 -5.25
N LEU A 171 -20.12 -3.16 -4.48
CA LEU A 171 -21.49 -2.78 -4.14
C LEU A 171 -22.20 -1.96 -5.24
N GLY A 172 -21.53 -1.63 -6.35
CA GLY A 172 -22.04 -0.75 -7.40
C GLY A 172 -22.25 0.69 -6.91
N ARG A 173 -21.43 1.15 -5.96
CA ARG A 173 -21.52 2.46 -5.29
C ARG A 173 -20.36 3.40 -5.59
N GLU A 174 -19.52 3.06 -6.56
CA GLU A 174 -18.34 3.83 -6.93
C GLU A 174 -18.67 5.21 -7.51
N ASN A 175 -19.86 5.36 -8.10
CA ASN A 175 -20.37 6.59 -8.67
C ASN A 175 -21.31 7.38 -7.72
N ILE A 176 -21.53 6.88 -6.50
CA ILE A 176 -22.35 7.53 -5.49
C ILE A 176 -21.49 8.53 -4.71
N GLN A 177 -22.04 9.71 -4.43
CA GLN A 177 -21.41 10.69 -3.54
C GLN A 177 -21.48 10.16 -2.09
N HIS A 178 -20.31 10.01 -1.45
CA HIS A 178 -20.24 9.67 -0.03
C HIS A 178 -19.85 10.90 0.80
N GLU A 179 -20.30 10.91 2.06
CA GLU A 179 -19.82 11.84 3.07
C GLU A 179 -18.52 11.30 3.71
N THR A 180 -17.67 12.21 4.18
CA THR A 180 -16.43 11.84 4.88
C THR A 180 -16.75 11.09 6.17
N ARG A 181 -16.11 9.93 6.35
CA ARG A 181 -16.09 9.19 7.61
C ARG A 181 -14.75 8.46 7.76
N PRO A 182 -14.37 7.98 8.97
CA PRO A 182 -13.12 7.25 9.14
C PRO A 182 -12.97 6.13 8.11
N GLY A 183 -11.87 6.18 7.34
CA GLY A 183 -11.58 5.22 6.28
C GLY A 183 -12.34 5.39 4.95
N LEU A 184 -13.09 6.47 4.77
CA LEU A 184 -13.79 6.82 3.52
C LEU A 184 -13.77 8.34 3.27
N PRO A 185 -13.06 8.82 2.24
CA PRO A 185 -13.09 10.21 1.81
C PRO A 185 -14.47 10.60 1.26
N ALA A 186 -14.86 11.86 1.40
CA ALA A 186 -16.00 12.41 0.68
C ALA A 186 -15.78 12.38 -0.84
N GLY A 187 -16.87 12.31 -1.61
CA GLY A 187 -16.81 12.22 -3.06
C GLY A 187 -17.24 10.85 -3.58
N LYS A 188 -17.17 10.71 -4.90
CA LYS A 188 -17.21 9.44 -5.62
C LYS A 188 -15.83 8.81 -5.58
N VAL A 189 -15.75 7.50 -5.82
CA VAL A 189 -14.46 6.79 -5.86
C VAL A 189 -13.53 7.40 -6.91
N THR A 190 -14.08 7.86 -8.03
CA THR A 190 -13.34 8.52 -9.12
C THR A 190 -12.72 9.86 -8.72
N ASP A 191 -13.19 10.49 -7.64
CA ASP A 191 -12.74 11.81 -7.23
C ASP A 191 -11.44 11.74 -6.42
N TRP A 192 -11.18 10.59 -5.78
CA TRP A 192 -10.04 10.41 -4.87
C TRP A 192 -9.16 9.20 -5.15
N LEU A 193 -9.64 8.15 -5.84
CA LEU A 193 -8.78 7.04 -6.27
C LEU A 193 -8.03 7.45 -7.56
N PRO A 194 -6.68 7.51 -7.56
CA PRO A 194 -5.93 7.87 -8.75
C PRO A 194 -6.21 6.92 -9.92
N LYS A 195 -6.48 7.49 -11.11
CA LYS A 195 -6.81 6.73 -12.32
C LYS A 195 -5.70 5.73 -12.71
N GLU A 196 -4.46 6.03 -12.35
CA GLU A 196 -3.28 5.22 -12.61
C GLU A 196 -3.28 3.91 -11.81
N MET A 197 -3.92 3.89 -10.63
CA MET A 197 -4.02 2.70 -9.78
C MET A 197 -5.08 1.70 -10.28
N TYR A 198 -5.99 2.12 -11.15
CA TYR A 198 -6.99 1.21 -11.70
C TYR A 198 -6.32 0.11 -12.51
N LEU A 199 -6.77 -1.13 -12.31
CA LEU A 199 -6.40 -2.23 -13.17
C LEU A 199 -6.94 -1.96 -14.58
N SER A 200 -6.06 -2.05 -15.59
CA SER A 200 -6.47 -1.93 -16.99
C SER A 200 -5.74 -2.95 -17.86
N GLU A 201 -6.36 -3.30 -18.98
CA GLU A 201 -5.76 -4.18 -19.99
C GLU A 201 -4.40 -3.67 -20.48
N LYS A 202 -4.28 -2.34 -20.62
CA LYS A 202 -3.01 -1.70 -21.01
C LYS A 202 -1.92 -1.94 -19.97
N ARG A 203 -2.20 -1.81 -18.67
CA ARG A 203 -1.21 -2.03 -17.60
C ARG A 203 -0.74 -3.49 -17.57
N ILE A 204 -1.67 -4.44 -17.68
CA ILE A 204 -1.34 -5.87 -17.69
C ILE A 204 -0.53 -6.25 -18.94
N ARG A 205 -0.98 -5.86 -20.14
CA ARG A 205 -0.27 -6.20 -21.39
C ARG A 205 1.13 -5.58 -21.46
N ASN A 206 1.32 -4.46 -20.78
CA ASN A 206 2.63 -3.82 -20.69
C ASN A 206 3.53 -4.42 -19.61
N ALA A 207 3.01 -5.32 -18.76
CA ALA A 207 3.75 -5.94 -17.67
C ALA A 207 4.86 -6.85 -18.21
N SER A 208 6.10 -6.43 -17.99
CA SER A 208 7.30 -7.18 -18.35
C SER A 208 8.35 -6.99 -17.26
N ILE A 209 9.00 -8.09 -16.85
CA ILE A 209 10.08 -8.05 -15.86
C ILE A 209 11.24 -7.14 -16.30
N TYR A 210 11.49 -7.03 -17.61
CA TYR A 210 12.50 -6.13 -18.16
C TYR A 210 12.19 -4.66 -17.90
N LYS A 211 10.89 -4.29 -17.87
CA LYS A 211 10.48 -2.92 -17.55
C LYS A 211 10.57 -2.63 -16.06
N LEU A 212 10.30 -3.62 -15.21
CA LEU A 212 10.53 -3.48 -13.77
C LEU A 212 12.01 -3.17 -13.50
N ALA A 213 12.93 -3.89 -14.14
CA ALA A 213 14.36 -3.63 -14.00
C ALA A 213 14.79 -2.23 -14.47
N GLN A 214 14.05 -1.60 -15.40
CA GLN A 214 14.30 -0.21 -15.83
C GLN A 214 13.69 0.83 -14.87
N ALA A 215 12.67 0.45 -14.11
CA ALA A 215 11.99 1.32 -13.16
C ALA A 215 12.70 1.40 -11.80
N LEU A 216 13.55 0.41 -11.49
CA LEU A 216 14.38 0.36 -10.29
C LEU A 216 15.69 1.15 -10.47
#